data_AF-A0A945L7S3-F1
#
_entry.id   AF-A0A945L7S3-F1
#
_cell.length_a   1.000
_cell.length_b   1.000
_cell.length_c   1.000
_cell.angle_alpha   90.00
_cell.angle_beta   90.00
_cell.angle_gamma   90.00
#
_symmetry.space_group_name_H-M   'P 1'
#
loop_
_entity.id
_entity.type
_entity.pdbx_description
1 polymer ?
#
loop_
_entity_poly.entity_id
_entity_poly.type
_entity_poly.pdbx_seq_one_letter_code
_entity_poly.pdbx_strand_id
1 'polypeptide(L)'
;RTCIFLISDGVIPGNEGRGYVLRRLMRRVIRNMRLLGAVEPTLRTLCDSAIEVMAPQYPELSESRERILSIAAGEEAAFAQTLSTGSVLFDTAALQTKKSGGTIISGEKAFALHDTYGFPIDLTMEMASEAGLQVDRERFTELMQEQRSRAKADSIARKSDFATSTAYKEILTVGGTTEFTGYMESMTEAHITGLVIDGVSVPAAGVGDNVELILDRTPFYAESGGQLGDHGVITSGSGASRVDVYDVQTPVAGLFLHRGRIVAGEFTVGETVIASVDIERRKAISRAHTATHMVHRAFRERLGETATQMGSENSPGRFRFDFPSPEAVSPAVLRDVEQYVNTMLIEDLAVTASLMSQQEALNMGAMALFGEKYGNEVRVVSVGDWAHELCGGTHAQRTGALGLVYFVGEGSVGAGVRRVEALVGADAYEFAANEHVLVGKLTSMLKVPADQLADRLESTISALKAAEKEIAEGKRLALLNNADSIVGEPARHGSCDLWVFGAPDGSDASSLRELAQQVISRAGNSSVAVAFGTVVTGDKVSAVIAVNDAGVRAGYSAQHLLRLALHELDGKGGGKDNFAQGAGTNSAALAAAVASVEAALVAQ
;
A
#
# COMPACT_ATOMS: atom_id res chain seq x y z
N ARG A 1 -21.48 -25.74 -6.65
CA ARG A 1 -22.87 -25.59 -6.14
C ARG A 1 -22.97 -24.66 -4.93
N THR A 2 -22.47 -24.99 -3.74
CA THR A 2 -22.65 -24.10 -2.55
C THR A 2 -22.15 -22.67 -2.77
N CYS A 3 -20.99 -22.51 -3.43
CA CYS A 3 -20.45 -21.19 -3.72
C CYS A 3 -21.35 -20.34 -4.64
N ILE A 4 -22.03 -20.94 -5.62
CA ILE A 4 -22.87 -20.17 -6.57
C ILE A 4 -24.12 -19.60 -5.89
N PHE A 5 -24.71 -20.33 -4.94
CA PHE A 5 -25.83 -19.83 -4.15
C PHE A 5 -25.41 -18.72 -3.21
N LEU A 6 -24.31 -18.88 -2.47
CA LEU A 6 -23.80 -17.84 -1.59
C LEU A 6 -23.50 -16.54 -2.34
N ILE A 7 -22.91 -16.63 -3.53
CA ILE A 7 -22.62 -15.44 -4.36
C ILE A 7 -23.93 -14.84 -4.89
N SER A 8 -24.90 -15.66 -5.30
CA SER A 8 -26.22 -15.20 -5.70
C SER A 8 -26.94 -14.42 -4.58
N ASP A 9 -26.80 -14.88 -3.34
CA ASP A 9 -27.33 -14.21 -2.14
C ASP A 9 -26.53 -12.96 -1.73
N GLY A 10 -25.55 -12.55 -2.53
CA GLY A 10 -24.75 -11.32 -2.32
C GLY A 10 -23.53 -11.50 -1.43
N VAL A 11 -23.14 -12.73 -1.07
CA VAL A 11 -21.92 -12.98 -0.31
C VAL A 11 -20.70 -12.90 -1.23
N ILE A 12 -19.72 -12.07 -0.86
CA ILE A 12 -18.44 -11.92 -1.57
C ILE A 12 -17.33 -12.61 -0.75
N PRO A 13 -16.35 -13.28 -1.38
CA PRO A 13 -15.20 -13.86 -0.69
C PRO A 13 -14.49 -12.82 0.18
N GLY A 14 -14.36 -13.11 1.48
CA GLY A 14 -13.86 -12.16 2.49
C GLY A 14 -12.98 -12.82 3.55
N ASN A 15 -12.41 -12.03 4.47
CA ASN A 15 -11.59 -12.53 5.57
C ASN A 15 -12.41 -12.94 6.82
N GLU A 16 -13.68 -12.53 6.91
CA GLU A 16 -14.52 -12.76 8.08
C GLU A 16 -15.95 -13.18 7.72
N GLY A 17 -16.69 -13.69 8.71
CA GLY A 17 -18.11 -14.00 8.61
C GLY A 17 -18.48 -14.95 7.46
N ARG A 18 -19.55 -14.63 6.73
CA ARG A 18 -20.03 -15.43 5.59
C ARG A 18 -19.05 -15.41 4.42
N GLY A 19 -18.36 -14.29 4.21
CA GLY A 19 -17.33 -14.15 3.17
C GLY A 19 -16.13 -15.07 3.40
N TYR A 20 -15.72 -15.28 4.65
CA TYR A 20 -14.69 -16.25 5.01
C TYR A 20 -15.07 -17.68 4.62
N VAL A 21 -16.30 -18.08 4.93
CA VAL A 21 -16.81 -19.42 4.59
C VAL A 21 -16.81 -19.63 3.08
N LEU A 22 -17.32 -18.66 2.32
CA LEU A 22 -17.32 -18.70 0.86
C LEU A 22 -15.89 -18.81 0.30
N ARG A 23 -14.99 -17.93 0.75
CA ARG A 23 -13.58 -17.93 0.35
C ARG A 23 -12.91 -19.27 0.61
N ARG A 24 -13.11 -19.84 1.81
CA ARG A 24 -12.60 -21.15 2.20
C ARG A 24 -13.08 -22.26 1.26
N LEU A 25 -14.38 -22.30 0.96
CA LEU A 25 -14.96 -23.32 0.07
C LEU A 25 -14.39 -23.20 -1.35
N MET A 26 -14.29 -21.98 -1.89
CA MET A 26 -13.74 -21.73 -3.22
C MET A 26 -12.28 -22.15 -3.33
N ARG A 27 -11.43 -21.74 -2.38
CA ARG A 27 -10.01 -22.12 -2.35
C ARG A 27 -9.79 -23.63 -2.27
N ARG A 28 -10.65 -24.33 -1.53
CA ARG A 28 -10.64 -25.80 -1.48
C ARG A 28 -10.97 -26.43 -2.84
N VAL A 29 -11.97 -25.90 -3.55
CA VAL A 29 -12.30 -26.36 -4.91
C VAL A 29 -11.14 -26.11 -5.87
N ILE A 30 -10.55 -24.91 -5.85
CA ILE A 30 -9.41 -24.55 -6.71
C ILE A 30 -8.24 -25.53 -6.49
N ARG A 31 -7.89 -25.82 -5.23
CA ARG A 31 -6.85 -26.80 -4.90
C ARG A 31 -7.19 -28.19 -5.44
N ASN A 32 -8.40 -28.68 -5.24
CA ASN A 32 -8.79 -30.01 -5.70
C ASN A 32 -8.71 -30.12 -7.23
N MET A 33 -9.06 -29.05 -7.95
CA MET A 33 -8.88 -29.01 -9.41
C MET A 33 -7.41 -29.08 -9.81
N ARG A 34 -6.51 -28.39 -9.09
CA ARG A 34 -5.06 -28.52 -9.30
C ARG A 34 -4.56 -29.94 -9.06
N LEU A 35 -5.02 -30.61 -8.00
CA LEU A 35 -4.67 -32.00 -7.71
C LEU A 35 -5.15 -32.98 -8.79
N LEU A 36 -6.28 -32.68 -9.44
CA LEU A 36 -6.80 -33.43 -10.58
C LEU A 36 -6.05 -33.14 -11.90
N GLY A 37 -5.04 -32.27 -11.87
CA GLY A 37 -4.19 -31.96 -13.02
C GLY A 37 -4.62 -30.73 -13.82
N ALA A 38 -5.57 -29.93 -13.34
CA ALA A 38 -5.95 -28.70 -14.03
C ALA A 38 -4.82 -27.66 -13.96
N VAL A 39 -4.41 -27.12 -15.12
CA VAL A 39 -3.38 -26.09 -15.22
C VAL A 39 -3.99 -24.69 -15.43
N GLU A 40 -5.11 -24.64 -16.15
CA GLU A 40 -5.85 -23.42 -16.45
C GLU A 40 -6.89 -23.07 -15.37
N PRO A 41 -7.39 -21.82 -15.31
CA PRO A 41 -8.52 -21.45 -14.45
C PRO A 41 -9.76 -22.33 -14.72
N THR A 42 -10.37 -22.82 -13.65
CA THR A 42 -11.46 -23.81 -13.68
C THR A 42 -12.76 -23.33 -13.07
N LEU A 43 -12.73 -22.34 -12.17
CA LEU A 43 -13.91 -21.94 -11.41
C LEU A 43 -14.99 -21.35 -12.31
N ARG A 44 -14.62 -20.58 -13.35
CA ARG A 44 -15.60 -20.05 -14.31
C ARG A 44 -16.41 -21.19 -14.94
N THR A 45 -15.72 -22.18 -15.51
CA THR A 45 -16.36 -23.34 -16.16
C THR A 45 -17.20 -24.15 -15.18
N LEU A 46 -16.68 -24.44 -13.98
CA LEU A 46 -17.39 -25.22 -12.97
C LEU A 46 -18.65 -24.52 -12.43
N CYS A 47 -18.55 -23.21 -12.18
CA CYS A 47 -19.68 -22.41 -11.76
C CYS A 47 -20.71 -22.33 -12.88
N ASP A 48 -20.27 -22.19 -14.13
CA ASP A 48 -21.17 -22.09 -15.26
C ASP A 48 -22.00 -23.37 -15.46
N SER A 49 -21.35 -24.54 -15.53
CA SER A 49 -22.05 -25.82 -15.60
C SER A 49 -22.96 -26.06 -14.41
N ALA A 50 -22.58 -25.59 -13.21
CA ALA A 50 -23.44 -25.70 -12.04
C ALA A 50 -24.67 -24.77 -12.13
N ILE A 51 -24.56 -23.59 -12.73
CA ILE A 51 -25.68 -22.69 -12.98
C ILE A 51 -26.63 -23.32 -14.01
N GLU A 52 -26.11 -23.83 -15.13
CA GLU A 52 -26.92 -24.46 -16.18
C GLU A 52 -27.84 -25.57 -15.64
N VAL A 53 -27.31 -26.42 -14.75
CA VAL A 53 -28.07 -27.54 -14.16
C VAL A 53 -29.10 -27.07 -13.14
N MET A 54 -28.81 -26.00 -12.38
CA MET A 54 -29.62 -25.57 -11.24
C MET A 54 -30.65 -24.48 -11.61
N ALA A 55 -30.35 -23.65 -12.61
CA ALA A 55 -31.15 -22.51 -13.04
C ALA A 55 -32.65 -22.81 -13.30
N PRO A 56 -33.06 -23.98 -13.84
CA PRO A 56 -34.48 -24.28 -14.04
C PRO A 56 -35.32 -24.27 -12.75
N GLN A 57 -34.71 -24.54 -11.59
CA GLN A 57 -35.37 -24.53 -10.29
C GLN A 57 -35.06 -23.26 -9.48
N TYR A 58 -34.01 -22.53 -9.86
CA TYR A 58 -33.46 -21.37 -9.16
C TYR A 58 -33.12 -20.26 -10.18
N PRO A 59 -34.13 -19.55 -10.72
CA PRO A 59 -33.94 -18.57 -11.79
C PRO A 59 -32.99 -17.43 -11.42
N GLU A 60 -32.88 -17.08 -10.14
CA GLU A 60 -32.00 -16.05 -9.59
C GLU A 60 -30.52 -16.30 -9.92
N LEU A 61 -30.12 -17.56 -10.13
CA LEU A 61 -28.78 -17.93 -10.55
C LEU A 61 -28.49 -17.51 -12.00
N SER A 62 -29.50 -17.50 -12.87
CA SER A 62 -29.36 -17.01 -14.25
C SER A 62 -29.22 -15.50 -14.28
N GLU A 63 -30.03 -14.80 -13.48
CA GLU A 63 -29.97 -13.35 -13.32
C GLU A 63 -28.60 -12.90 -12.77
N SER A 64 -28.06 -13.68 -11.84
CA SER A 64 -26.75 -13.41 -11.21
C SER A 64 -25.55 -14.03 -11.92
N ARG A 65 -25.72 -14.64 -13.10
CA ARG A 65 -24.69 -15.49 -13.73
C ARG A 65 -23.36 -14.78 -13.92
N GLU A 66 -23.34 -13.63 -14.59
CA GLU A 66 -22.08 -12.90 -14.83
C GLU A 66 -21.39 -12.48 -13.53
N ARG A 67 -22.15 -12.06 -12.51
CA ARG A 67 -21.61 -11.73 -11.19
C ARG A 67 -20.95 -12.95 -10.53
N ILE A 68 -21.63 -14.10 -10.55
CA ILE A 68 -21.09 -15.36 -10.00
C ILE A 68 -19.79 -15.73 -10.72
N LEU A 69 -19.80 -15.69 -12.05
CA LEU A 69 -18.63 -16.05 -12.86
C LEU A 69 -17.46 -15.08 -12.65
N SER A 70 -17.73 -13.77 -12.57
CA SER A 70 -16.72 -12.74 -12.32
C SER A 70 -16.07 -12.92 -10.93
N ILE A 71 -16.87 -13.06 -9.88
CA ILE A 71 -16.36 -13.28 -8.51
C ILE A 71 -15.57 -14.59 -8.42
N ALA A 72 -16.06 -15.65 -9.08
CA ALA A 72 -15.40 -16.94 -9.11
C ALA A 72 -14.03 -16.88 -9.80
N ALA A 73 -13.96 -16.22 -10.96
CA ALA A 73 -12.71 -16.01 -11.68
C ALA A 73 -11.73 -15.13 -10.88
N GLY A 74 -12.22 -14.05 -10.26
CA GLY A 74 -11.40 -13.14 -9.46
C GLY A 74 -10.77 -13.82 -8.25
N GLU A 75 -11.53 -14.62 -7.49
CA GLU A 75 -10.97 -15.38 -6.37
C GLU A 75 -9.98 -16.46 -6.83
N GLU A 76 -10.22 -17.12 -7.97
CA GLU A 76 -9.27 -18.10 -8.52
C GLU A 76 -7.96 -17.43 -8.93
N ALA A 77 -8.01 -16.29 -9.62
CA ALA A 77 -6.84 -15.52 -10.00
C ALA A 77 -6.07 -15.03 -8.77
N ALA A 78 -6.78 -14.47 -7.78
CA ALA A 78 -6.17 -13.99 -6.54
C ALA A 78 -5.50 -15.12 -5.74
N PHE A 79 -6.08 -16.33 -5.76
CA PHE A 79 -5.54 -17.47 -5.02
C PHE A 79 -4.47 -18.27 -5.78
N ALA A 80 -4.41 -18.18 -7.11
CA ALA A 80 -3.48 -18.99 -7.92
C ALA A 80 -2.01 -18.82 -7.49
N GLN A 81 -1.58 -17.58 -7.27
CA GLN A 81 -0.21 -17.29 -6.83
C GLN A 81 0.04 -17.81 -5.41
N THR A 82 -0.89 -17.54 -4.48
CA THR A 82 -0.84 -18.01 -3.09
C THR A 82 -0.79 -19.54 -3.02
N LEU A 83 -1.56 -20.23 -3.87
CA LEU A 83 -1.60 -21.69 -3.93
C LEU A 83 -0.26 -22.26 -4.42
N SER A 84 0.30 -21.71 -5.50
CA SER A 84 1.58 -22.17 -6.04
C SER A 84 2.72 -22.03 -5.02
N THR A 85 2.89 -20.83 -4.45
CA THR A 85 3.95 -20.57 -3.45
C THR A 85 3.69 -21.31 -2.15
N GLY A 86 2.45 -21.30 -1.65
CA GLY A 86 2.09 -21.94 -0.39
C GLY A 86 2.17 -23.46 -0.42
N SER A 87 1.84 -24.11 -1.55
CA SER A 87 2.01 -25.56 -1.69
C SER A 87 3.47 -26.00 -1.62
N VAL A 88 4.39 -25.30 -2.29
CA VAL A 88 5.83 -25.60 -2.22
C VAL A 88 6.38 -25.45 -0.79
N LEU A 89 5.96 -24.38 -0.09
CA LEU A 89 6.36 -24.13 1.28
C LEU A 89 5.79 -25.17 2.24
N PHE A 90 4.53 -25.55 2.07
CA PHE A 90 3.90 -26.64 2.83
C PHE A 90 4.65 -27.96 2.61
N ASP A 91 4.92 -28.35 1.37
CA ASP A 91 5.61 -29.60 1.04
C ASP A 91 6.99 -29.65 1.70
N THR A 92 7.70 -28.52 1.69
CA THR A 92 8.98 -28.36 2.38
C THR A 92 8.84 -28.56 3.88
N ALA A 93 7.84 -27.92 4.51
CA ALA A 93 7.56 -28.06 5.94
C ALA A 93 7.21 -29.51 6.31
N ALA A 94 6.34 -30.15 5.54
CA ALA A 94 5.92 -31.53 5.73
C ALA A 94 7.09 -32.52 5.58
N LEU A 95 7.94 -32.34 4.55
CA LEU A 95 9.14 -33.16 4.35
C LEU A 95 10.13 -33.02 5.50
N GLN A 96 10.37 -31.80 5.99
CA GLN A 96 11.26 -31.56 7.13
C GLN A 96 10.73 -32.24 8.39
N THR A 97 9.43 -32.10 8.69
CA THR A 97 8.79 -32.74 9.83
C THR A 97 8.91 -34.27 9.77
N LYS A 98 8.68 -34.87 8.60
CA LYS A 98 8.85 -36.32 8.39
C LYS A 98 10.31 -36.74 8.54
N LYS A 99 11.27 -35.98 7.98
CA LYS A 99 12.71 -36.28 8.09
C LYS A 99 13.21 -36.23 9.53
N SER A 100 12.65 -35.37 10.37
CA SER A 100 12.96 -35.33 11.80
C SER A 100 12.22 -36.38 12.63
N GLY A 101 11.46 -37.29 12.00
CA GLY A 101 10.66 -38.32 12.69
C GLY A 101 9.41 -37.79 13.39
N GLY A 102 9.01 -36.54 13.12
CA GLY A 102 7.84 -35.91 13.72
C GLY A 102 6.56 -36.20 12.93
N THR A 103 5.42 -36.17 13.62
CA THR A 103 4.08 -36.27 13.03
C THR A 103 3.30 -34.95 13.08
N ILE A 104 3.90 -33.90 13.65
CA ILE A 104 3.25 -32.60 13.90
C ILE A 104 4.05 -31.48 13.20
N ILE A 105 3.39 -30.72 12.34
CA ILE A 105 3.89 -29.46 11.79
C ILE A 105 3.71 -28.40 12.87
N SER A 106 4.81 -27.71 13.23
CA SER A 106 4.77 -26.73 14.32
C SER A 106 3.86 -25.54 14.02
N GLY A 107 3.33 -24.93 15.07
CA GLY A 107 2.45 -23.77 14.98
C GLY A 107 3.12 -22.58 14.30
N GLU A 108 4.43 -22.40 14.48
CA GLU A 108 5.22 -21.34 13.84
C GLU A 108 5.28 -21.52 12.32
N LYS A 109 5.46 -22.75 11.82
CA LYS A 109 5.48 -23.02 10.37
C LYS A 109 4.10 -22.80 9.76
N ALA A 110 3.05 -23.25 10.44
CA ALA A 110 1.66 -23.01 10.03
C ALA A 110 1.30 -21.52 10.08
N PHE A 111 1.79 -20.80 11.09
CA PHE A 111 1.64 -19.36 11.24
C PHE A 111 2.35 -18.61 10.13
N ALA A 112 3.60 -18.95 9.81
CA ALA A 112 4.33 -18.33 8.71
C ALA A 112 3.62 -18.53 7.36
N LEU A 113 3.14 -19.74 7.07
CA LEU A 113 2.32 -20.03 5.89
C LEU A 113 1.09 -19.11 5.81
N HIS A 114 0.39 -18.92 6.92
CA HIS A 114 -0.81 -18.08 7.00
C HIS A 114 -0.52 -16.59 6.94
N ASP A 115 0.32 -16.09 7.84
CA ASP A 115 0.56 -14.67 8.08
C ASP A 115 1.46 -14.05 7.00
N THR A 116 2.57 -14.70 6.66
CA THR A 116 3.55 -14.15 5.72
C THR A 116 3.15 -14.42 4.26
N TYR A 117 2.59 -15.58 3.98
CA TYR A 117 2.34 -16.02 2.60
C TYR A 117 0.85 -16.10 2.24
N GLY A 118 -0.05 -15.76 3.17
CA GLY A 118 -1.51 -15.73 2.93
C GLY A 118 -2.15 -17.11 2.73
N PHE A 119 -1.45 -18.20 3.07
CA PHE A 119 -1.89 -19.56 2.84
C PHE A 119 -2.88 -20.02 3.94
N PRO A 120 -4.13 -20.35 3.61
CA PRO A 120 -5.15 -20.58 4.63
C PRO A 120 -4.82 -21.73 5.58
N ILE A 121 -4.97 -21.51 6.89
CA ILE A 121 -4.74 -22.55 7.92
C ILE A 121 -5.61 -23.78 7.70
N ASP A 122 -6.85 -23.59 7.25
CA ASP A 122 -7.76 -24.69 6.90
C ASP A 122 -7.16 -25.61 5.83
N LEU A 123 -6.48 -25.03 4.83
CA LEU A 123 -5.85 -25.77 3.75
C LEU A 123 -4.57 -26.45 4.22
N THR A 124 -3.77 -25.78 5.06
CA THR A 124 -2.60 -26.36 5.74
C THR A 124 -2.99 -27.60 6.55
N MET A 125 -4.07 -27.54 7.32
CA MET A 125 -4.55 -28.67 8.11
C MET A 125 -5.04 -29.83 7.22
N GLU A 126 -5.77 -29.53 6.16
CA GLU A 126 -6.24 -30.54 5.19
C GLU A 126 -5.05 -31.24 4.52
N MET A 127 -4.07 -30.47 4.03
CA MET A 127 -2.85 -31.00 3.44
C MET A 127 -2.01 -31.81 4.43
N ALA A 128 -1.90 -31.36 5.69
CA ALA A 128 -1.21 -32.10 6.74
C ALA A 128 -1.87 -33.47 6.95
N SER A 129 -3.20 -33.49 7.09
CA SER A 129 -3.96 -34.72 7.28
C SER A 129 -3.76 -35.70 6.12
N GLU A 130 -3.81 -35.22 4.87
CA GLU A 130 -3.57 -36.05 3.68
C GLU A 130 -2.14 -36.61 3.65
N ALA A 131 -1.16 -35.84 4.15
CA ALA A 131 0.22 -36.28 4.28
C ALA A 131 0.46 -37.19 5.51
N GLY A 132 -0.57 -37.52 6.29
CA GLY A 132 -0.43 -38.30 7.54
C GLY A 132 0.20 -37.52 8.69
N LEU A 133 0.12 -36.19 8.66
CA LEU A 133 0.64 -35.26 9.65
C LEU A 133 -0.52 -34.51 10.34
N GLN A 134 -0.22 -33.93 11.50
CA GLN A 134 -1.10 -32.99 12.20
C GLN A 134 -0.45 -31.60 12.20
N VAL A 135 -1.24 -30.56 12.47
CA VAL A 135 -0.74 -29.21 12.71
C VAL A 135 -0.94 -28.89 14.19
N ASP A 136 0.07 -28.33 14.83
CA ASP A 136 -0.05 -27.78 16.17
C ASP A 136 -0.95 -26.53 16.14
N ARG A 137 -2.24 -26.79 16.34
CA ARG A 137 -3.30 -25.78 16.27
C ARG A 137 -3.31 -24.89 17.51
N GLU A 138 -2.93 -25.41 18.67
CA GLU A 138 -2.88 -24.63 19.91
C GLU A 138 -1.84 -23.54 19.75
N ARG A 139 -0.62 -23.89 19.36
CA ARG A 139 0.44 -22.90 19.15
C ARG A 139 0.13 -21.91 18.02
N PHE A 140 -0.49 -22.36 16.92
CA PHE A 140 -0.98 -21.45 15.88
C PHE A 140 -2.00 -20.44 16.42
N THR A 141 -2.93 -20.90 17.25
CA THR A 141 -3.98 -20.05 17.84
C THR A 141 -3.39 -19.04 18.81
N GLU A 142 -2.42 -19.44 19.62
CA GLU A 142 -1.65 -18.54 20.47
C GLU A 142 -0.95 -17.45 19.66
N LEU A 143 -0.22 -17.80 18.59
CA LEU A 143 0.47 -16.84 17.73
C LEU A 143 -0.50 -15.85 17.06
N MET A 144 -1.66 -16.33 16.60
CA MET A 144 -2.73 -15.48 16.08
C MET A 144 -3.31 -14.55 17.15
N GLN A 145 -3.44 -15.01 18.39
CA GLN A 145 -3.86 -14.18 19.52
C GLN A 145 -2.80 -13.16 19.90
N GLU A 146 -1.51 -13.52 19.92
CA GLU A 146 -0.39 -12.62 20.15
C GLU A 146 -0.32 -11.53 19.06
N GLN A 147 -0.57 -11.87 17.80
CA GLN A 147 -0.62 -10.89 16.72
C GLN A 147 -1.82 -9.94 16.86
N ARG A 148 -3.01 -10.50 17.13
CA ARG A 148 -4.23 -9.71 17.37
C ARG A 148 -4.08 -8.84 18.61
N SER A 149 -3.49 -9.35 19.69
CA SER A 149 -3.29 -8.59 20.92
C SER A 149 -2.26 -7.49 20.73
N ARG A 150 -1.21 -7.68 19.92
CA ARG A 150 -0.29 -6.60 19.51
C ARG A 150 -1.00 -5.52 18.70
N ALA A 151 -1.74 -5.90 17.64
CA ALA A 151 -2.52 -4.94 16.84
C ALA A 151 -3.58 -4.22 17.69
N LYS A 152 -4.21 -4.95 18.63
CA LYS A 152 -5.17 -4.39 19.57
C LYS A 152 -4.48 -3.53 20.62
N ALA A 153 -3.30 -3.89 21.12
CA ALA A 153 -2.51 -3.10 22.06
C ALA A 153 -2.00 -1.81 21.42
N ASP A 154 -1.65 -1.81 20.13
CA ASP A 154 -1.36 -0.59 19.38
C ASP A 154 -2.61 0.30 19.20
N SER A 155 -3.80 -0.31 19.10
CA SER A 155 -5.09 0.41 19.07
C SER A 155 -5.60 0.86 20.45
N ILE A 156 -5.28 0.11 21.52
CA ILE A 156 -5.68 0.30 22.92
C ILE A 156 -4.68 1.19 23.66
N ALA A 157 -3.40 1.24 23.27
CA ALA A 157 -2.46 2.26 23.75
C ALA A 157 -2.93 3.68 23.40
N ARG A 158 -3.94 3.82 22.52
CA ARG A 158 -4.69 5.06 22.25
C ARG A 158 -6.02 5.21 23.03
N LYS A 159 -6.44 4.21 23.81
CA LYS A 159 -7.66 4.21 24.65
C LYS A 159 -7.41 3.44 25.98
N SER A 160 -6.96 4.15 27.01
CA SER A 160 -6.97 3.68 28.42
C SER A 160 -8.42 3.57 28.95
N ASP A 161 -8.76 2.91 30.05
CA ASP A 161 -8.36 1.69 30.74
C ASP A 161 -9.62 1.30 31.58
N PHE A 162 -9.68 0.13 32.22
CA PHE A 162 -10.90 -0.39 32.87
C PHE A 162 -11.51 0.55 33.95
N ALA A 163 -10.70 1.36 34.64
CA ALA A 163 -11.14 2.36 35.62
C ALA A 163 -12.00 3.47 34.99
N THR A 164 -11.64 3.89 33.77
CA THR A 164 -12.33 4.90 32.97
C THR A 164 -13.79 4.48 32.67
N SER A 165 -14.05 3.18 32.49
CA SER A 165 -15.40 2.66 32.24
C SER A 165 -16.34 2.78 33.45
N THR A 166 -15.82 2.72 34.67
CA THR A 166 -16.62 2.83 35.90
C THR A 166 -17.04 4.29 36.13
N ALA A 167 -16.10 5.24 36.03
CA ALA A 167 -16.37 6.66 36.21
C ALA A 167 -17.47 7.17 35.25
N TYR A 168 -17.43 6.77 33.97
CA TYR A 168 -18.44 7.16 32.99
C TYR A 168 -19.84 6.64 33.32
N LYS A 169 -19.94 5.40 33.81
CA LYS A 169 -21.23 4.82 34.19
C LYS A 169 -21.82 5.50 35.42
N GLU A 170 -20.98 5.85 36.40
CA GLU A 170 -21.41 6.60 37.58
C GLU A 170 -21.91 7.99 37.20
N ILE A 171 -21.16 8.72 36.36
CA ILE A 171 -21.57 10.03 35.84
C ILE A 171 -22.89 9.92 35.07
N LEU A 172 -23.04 8.93 34.18
CA LEU A 172 -24.29 8.70 33.45
C LEU A 172 -25.47 8.41 34.38
N THR A 173 -25.24 7.65 35.46
CA THR A 173 -26.29 7.29 36.43
C THR A 173 -26.78 8.50 37.22
N VAL A 174 -25.87 9.42 37.56
CA VAL A 174 -26.18 10.62 38.36
C VAL A 174 -26.65 11.78 37.49
N GLY A 175 -25.96 12.06 36.39
CA GLY A 175 -26.18 13.21 35.51
C GLY A 175 -27.14 12.95 34.34
N GLY A 176 -27.50 11.70 34.07
CA GLY A 176 -28.35 11.34 32.94
C GLY A 176 -27.64 11.39 31.58
N THR A 177 -28.41 11.18 30.50
CA THR A 177 -27.89 11.22 29.12
C THR A 177 -27.69 12.66 28.64
N THR A 178 -26.65 12.89 27.83
CA THR A 178 -26.44 14.16 27.14
C THR A 178 -27.41 14.33 25.96
N GLU A 179 -28.11 15.46 25.89
CA GLU A 179 -28.89 15.88 24.73
C GLU A 179 -27.96 16.44 23.64
N PHE A 180 -28.03 15.88 22.42
CA PHE A 180 -27.27 16.41 21.29
C PHE A 180 -28.08 17.49 20.54
N THR A 181 -27.60 18.73 20.57
CA THR A 181 -28.27 19.89 19.95
C THR A 181 -27.63 20.32 18.63
N GLY A 182 -26.50 19.70 18.28
CA GLY A 182 -25.60 20.13 17.21
C GLY A 182 -26.13 20.05 15.78
N TYR A 183 -27.34 19.51 15.58
CA TYR A 183 -28.04 19.60 14.30
C TYR A 183 -28.59 21.00 14.02
N MET A 184 -28.96 21.74 15.06
CA MET A 184 -29.61 23.05 14.95
C MET A 184 -28.75 24.16 15.55
N GLU A 185 -27.93 23.83 16.55
CA GLU A 185 -27.15 24.79 17.32
C GLU A 185 -25.65 24.62 17.04
N SER A 186 -24.92 25.73 16.91
CA SER A 186 -23.45 25.75 16.94
C SER A 186 -22.90 26.19 18.30
N MET A 187 -23.77 26.69 19.17
CA MET A 187 -23.45 27.17 20.50
C MET A 187 -24.64 26.88 21.41
N THR A 188 -24.38 26.39 22.62
CA THR A 188 -25.42 26.14 23.62
C THR A 188 -24.96 26.48 25.03
N GLU A 189 -25.90 26.88 25.87
CA GLU A 189 -25.72 26.89 27.33
C GLU A 189 -25.99 25.47 27.87
N ALA A 190 -25.12 24.99 28.75
CA ALA A 190 -25.14 23.64 29.31
C ALA A 190 -24.61 23.62 30.76
N HIS A 191 -24.87 22.54 31.48
CA HIS A 191 -24.32 22.27 32.81
C HIS A 191 -23.28 21.15 32.75
N ILE A 192 -22.19 21.31 33.50
CA ILE A 192 -21.19 20.25 33.67
C ILE A 192 -21.79 19.15 34.55
N THR A 193 -21.97 17.95 34.00
CA THR A 193 -22.48 16.78 34.74
C THR A 193 -21.35 15.90 35.27
N GLY A 194 -20.14 16.04 34.74
CA GLY A 194 -18.96 15.32 35.23
C GLY A 194 -17.65 15.87 34.67
N LEU A 195 -16.59 15.70 35.46
CA LEU A 195 -15.21 16.00 35.09
C LEU A 195 -14.37 14.77 35.40
N VAL A 196 -13.52 14.37 34.45
CA VAL A 196 -12.63 13.22 34.58
C VAL A 196 -11.20 13.64 34.23
N ILE A 197 -10.24 13.25 35.07
CA ILE A 197 -8.80 13.41 34.84
C ILE A 197 -8.16 12.04 35.05
N ASP A 198 -7.36 11.58 34.08
CA ASP A 198 -6.68 10.28 34.12
C ASP A 198 -7.61 9.09 34.47
N GLY A 199 -8.85 9.16 33.98
CA GLY A 199 -9.87 8.12 34.22
C GLY A 199 -10.57 8.17 35.58
N VAL A 200 -10.27 9.18 36.41
CA VAL A 200 -10.88 9.37 37.73
C VAL A 200 -11.84 10.57 37.71
N SER A 201 -13.04 10.38 38.25
CA SER A 201 -14.02 11.47 38.43
C SER A 201 -13.53 12.45 39.49
N VAL A 202 -13.52 13.74 39.17
CA VAL A 202 -13.05 14.82 40.04
C VAL A 202 -14.14 15.90 40.20
N PRO A 203 -14.21 16.60 41.35
CA PRO A 203 -15.21 17.64 41.55
C PRO A 203 -14.89 18.94 40.79
N ALA A 204 -13.61 19.20 40.51
CA ALA A 204 -13.13 20.39 39.81
C ALA A 204 -11.84 20.09 39.03
N ALA A 205 -11.56 20.90 38.01
CA ALA A 205 -10.36 20.83 37.18
C ALA A 205 -9.86 22.24 36.81
N GLY A 206 -8.55 22.45 36.77
CA GLY A 206 -7.91 23.77 36.66
C GLY A 206 -6.93 23.91 35.50
N VAL A 207 -6.36 25.11 35.35
CA VAL A 207 -5.40 25.43 34.28
C VAL A 207 -4.27 24.41 34.19
N GLY A 208 -4.03 23.90 32.98
CA GLY A 208 -2.97 22.94 32.69
C GLY A 208 -3.47 21.49 32.62
N ASP A 209 -4.62 21.19 33.20
CA ASP A 209 -5.21 19.85 33.18
C ASP A 209 -5.69 19.48 31.78
N ASN A 210 -5.45 18.21 31.39
CA ASN A 210 -6.17 17.56 30.30
C ASN A 210 -7.41 16.92 30.89
N VAL A 211 -8.56 17.47 30.54
CA VAL A 211 -9.84 17.12 31.17
C VAL A 211 -10.77 16.46 30.16
N GLU A 212 -11.50 15.49 30.66
CA GLU A 212 -12.64 14.86 30.01
C GLU A 212 -13.91 15.43 30.65
N LEU A 213 -14.60 16.32 29.94
CA LEU A 213 -15.73 17.10 30.43
C LEU A 213 -17.05 16.58 29.83
N ILE A 214 -18.04 16.33 30.68
CA ILE A 214 -19.37 15.83 30.29
C ILE A 214 -20.41 16.92 30.56
N LEU A 215 -21.30 17.13 29.60
CA LEU A 215 -22.39 18.11 29.66
C LEU A 215 -23.76 17.41 29.66
N ASP A 216 -24.79 18.09 30.17
CA ASP A 216 -26.20 17.70 30.05
C ASP A 216 -26.74 17.87 28.62
N ARG A 217 -26.24 18.86 27.88
CA ARG A 217 -26.52 19.08 26.45
C ARG A 217 -25.31 19.64 25.72
N THR A 218 -25.16 19.35 24.43
CA THR A 218 -23.99 19.80 23.66
C THR A 218 -24.26 19.98 22.16
N PRO A 219 -23.70 21.04 21.52
CA PRO A 219 -23.69 21.16 20.07
C PRO A 219 -22.58 20.34 19.43
N PHE A 220 -21.62 19.80 20.19
CA PHE A 220 -20.47 19.06 19.67
C PHE A 220 -20.88 17.66 19.22
N TYR A 221 -20.59 17.35 17.96
CA TYR A 221 -20.73 16.01 17.41
C TYR A 221 -19.60 15.13 17.92
N ALA A 222 -19.97 13.99 18.52
CA ALA A 222 -19.02 12.96 18.89
C ALA A 222 -18.64 12.12 17.66
N GLU A 223 -17.37 11.75 17.53
CA GLU A 223 -16.88 10.92 16.43
C GLU A 223 -17.72 9.66 16.25
N SER A 224 -18.36 9.51 15.08
CA SER A 224 -19.25 8.41 14.76
C SER A 224 -19.59 8.39 13.27
N GLY A 225 -20.00 7.23 12.73
CA GLY A 225 -20.41 7.08 11.34
C GLY A 225 -19.34 7.48 10.31
N GLY A 226 -18.06 7.38 10.68
CA GLY A 226 -16.92 7.86 9.89
C GLY A 226 -16.67 9.37 10.01
N GLN A 227 -17.57 10.15 10.59
CA GLN A 227 -17.33 11.58 10.82
C GLN A 227 -16.44 11.80 12.05
N LEU A 228 -15.36 12.59 11.90
CA LEU A 228 -14.54 13.02 13.03
C LEU A 228 -15.32 13.91 14.00
N GLY A 229 -14.95 13.83 15.28
CA GLY A 229 -15.50 14.67 16.34
C GLY A 229 -15.21 16.16 16.13
N ASP A 230 -16.11 16.99 16.65
CA ASP A 230 -15.92 18.43 16.62
C ASP A 230 -14.82 18.91 17.56
N HIS A 231 -14.24 20.04 17.19
CA HIS A 231 -13.41 20.83 18.08
C HIS A 231 -14.15 22.11 18.43
N GLY A 232 -13.63 22.85 19.40
CA GLY A 232 -14.22 24.12 19.80
C GLY A 232 -13.77 24.55 21.17
N VAL A 233 -14.62 25.32 21.84
CA VAL A 233 -14.31 25.92 23.14
C VAL A 233 -15.52 25.76 24.06
N ILE A 234 -15.26 25.47 25.33
CA ILE A 234 -16.26 25.60 26.39
C ILE A 234 -15.75 26.68 27.35
N THR A 235 -16.61 27.65 27.66
CA THR A 235 -16.30 28.76 28.58
C THR A 235 -17.30 28.81 29.73
N SER A 236 -16.89 29.27 30.90
CA SER A 236 -17.85 29.61 31.95
C SER A 236 -18.77 30.75 31.50
N GLY A 237 -19.96 30.88 32.08
CA GLY A 237 -20.90 31.96 31.73
C GLY A 237 -20.32 33.38 31.89
N SER A 238 -19.30 33.55 32.74
CA SER A 238 -18.56 34.81 32.91
C SER A 238 -17.43 35.03 31.88
N GLY A 239 -17.04 33.99 31.15
CA GLY A 239 -15.87 33.96 30.26
C GLY A 239 -14.52 33.89 30.98
N ALA A 240 -14.50 33.76 32.31
CA ALA A 240 -13.27 33.71 33.11
C ALA A 240 -12.52 32.37 33.00
N SER A 241 -13.26 31.28 32.73
CA SER A 241 -12.71 29.93 32.55
C SER A 241 -12.88 29.50 31.10
N ARG A 242 -11.89 28.77 30.57
CA ARG A 242 -11.87 28.29 29.18
C ARG A 242 -11.17 26.95 29.06
N VAL A 243 -11.81 26.02 28.38
CA VAL A 243 -11.23 24.77 27.90
C VAL A 243 -11.27 24.72 26.38
N ASP A 244 -10.13 24.42 25.77
CA ASP A 244 -10.02 24.17 24.33
C ASP A 244 -10.26 22.68 24.07
N VAL A 245 -11.36 22.37 23.37
CA VAL A 245 -11.80 21.01 23.07
C VAL A 245 -11.20 20.57 21.74
N TYR A 246 -10.49 19.44 21.75
CA TYR A 246 -9.79 18.89 20.59
C TYR A 246 -10.28 17.49 20.17
N ASP A 247 -11.17 16.87 20.95
CA ASP A 247 -11.76 15.57 20.62
C ASP A 247 -13.10 15.41 21.35
N VAL A 248 -14.09 14.79 20.70
CA VAL A 248 -15.38 14.47 21.32
C VAL A 248 -15.75 13.03 20.98
N GLN A 249 -16.01 12.24 22.02
CA GLN A 249 -16.22 10.80 21.92
C GLN A 249 -17.49 10.38 22.65
N THR A 250 -18.03 9.23 22.29
CA THR A 250 -19.17 8.60 22.98
C THR A 250 -18.76 7.19 23.46
N PRO A 251 -18.01 7.10 24.58
CA PRO A 251 -17.52 5.82 25.09
C PRO A 251 -18.64 4.96 25.70
N VAL A 252 -19.73 5.59 26.14
CA VAL A 252 -20.96 4.96 26.63
C VAL A 252 -22.13 5.60 25.90
N ALA A 253 -23.09 4.77 25.46
CA ALA A 253 -24.27 5.26 24.75
C ALA A 253 -25.01 6.32 25.58
N GLY A 254 -25.32 7.46 24.95
CA GLY A 254 -25.98 8.59 25.60
C GLY A 254 -25.04 9.52 26.39
N LEU A 255 -23.73 9.26 26.43
CA LEU A 255 -22.74 10.15 27.07
C LEU A 255 -21.82 10.77 26.01
N PHE A 256 -21.66 12.10 26.05
CA PHE A 256 -20.73 12.84 25.18
C PHE A 256 -19.57 13.36 26.00
N LEU A 257 -18.38 12.87 25.68
CA LEU A 257 -17.13 13.14 26.36
C LEU A 257 -16.34 14.19 25.57
N HIS A 258 -16.13 15.38 26.15
CA HIS A 258 -15.36 16.46 25.55
C HIS A 258 -13.95 16.43 26.12
N ARG A 259 -12.98 16.05 25.29
CA ARG A 259 -11.56 16.07 25.67
C ARG A 259 -10.97 17.40 25.31
N GLY A 260 -10.39 18.04 26.32
CA GLY A 260 -9.81 19.36 26.15
C GLY A 260 -8.74 19.68 27.16
N ARG A 261 -8.07 20.81 26.94
CA ARG A 261 -7.09 21.37 27.87
C ARG A 261 -7.62 22.65 28.46
N ILE A 262 -7.60 22.77 29.79
CA ILE A 262 -8.00 24.00 30.46
C ILE A 262 -6.88 25.02 30.29
N VAL A 263 -7.19 26.11 29.61
CA VAL A 263 -6.24 27.20 29.28
C VAL A 263 -6.43 28.43 30.17
N ALA A 264 -7.58 28.55 30.83
CA ALA A 264 -7.86 29.61 31.79
C ALA A 264 -8.89 29.15 32.83
N GLY A 265 -8.74 29.64 34.06
CA GLY A 265 -9.70 29.43 35.16
C GLY A 265 -9.77 27.99 35.69
N GLU A 266 -10.88 27.71 36.34
CA GLU A 266 -11.24 26.42 36.93
C GLU A 266 -12.69 26.10 36.52
N PHE A 267 -13.00 24.81 36.35
CA PHE A 267 -14.35 24.31 36.11
C PHE A 267 -14.76 23.38 37.24
N THR A 268 -16.01 23.49 37.70
CA THR A 268 -16.58 22.62 38.75
C THR A 268 -17.81 21.88 38.24
N VAL A 269 -18.03 20.65 38.72
CA VAL A 269 -19.28 19.92 38.42
C VAL A 269 -20.50 20.71 38.90
N GLY A 270 -21.52 20.81 38.04
CA GLY A 270 -22.74 21.60 38.23
C GLY A 270 -22.67 23.03 37.71
N GLU A 271 -21.49 23.50 37.28
CA GLU A 271 -21.32 24.84 36.72
C GLU A 271 -22.01 24.99 35.36
N THR A 272 -22.61 26.17 35.13
CA THR A 272 -23.17 26.57 33.84
C THR A 272 -22.08 27.10 32.91
N VAL A 273 -22.02 26.55 31.70
CA VAL A 273 -21.03 26.86 30.67
C VAL A 273 -21.69 27.14 29.32
N ILE A 274 -20.95 27.82 28.45
CA ILE A 274 -21.28 28.02 27.04
C ILE A 274 -20.36 27.12 26.22
N ALA A 275 -20.94 26.14 25.53
CA ALA A 275 -20.23 25.22 24.66
C ALA A 275 -20.39 25.70 23.20
N SER A 276 -19.28 25.98 22.51
CA SER A 276 -19.26 26.52 21.15
C SER A 276 -18.36 25.70 20.23
N VAL A 277 -18.89 25.20 19.11
CA VAL A 277 -18.09 24.44 18.13
C VAL A 277 -17.28 25.35 17.22
N ASP A 278 -16.15 24.85 16.73
CA ASP A 278 -15.44 25.44 15.61
C ASP A 278 -16.28 25.31 14.34
N ILE A 279 -16.87 26.43 13.92
CA ILE A 279 -17.79 26.50 12.78
C ILE A 279 -17.08 26.18 11.46
N GLU A 280 -15.82 26.60 11.30
CA GLU A 280 -15.07 26.37 10.06
C GLU A 280 -14.76 24.88 9.91
N ARG A 281 -14.26 24.26 10.98
CA ARG A 281 -14.04 22.82 11.05
C ARG A 281 -15.34 22.05 10.80
N ARG A 282 -16.42 22.38 11.50
CA ARG A 282 -17.72 21.73 11.34
C ARG A 282 -18.17 21.78 9.89
N LYS A 283 -18.16 22.96 9.27
CA LYS A 283 -18.58 23.11 7.87
C LYS A 283 -17.70 22.31 6.92
N ALA A 284 -16.38 22.25 7.15
CA ALA A 284 -15.46 21.45 6.35
C ALA A 284 -15.76 19.95 6.43
N ILE A 285 -15.99 19.44 7.63
CA ILE A 285 -16.38 18.05 7.86
C ILE A 285 -17.75 17.76 7.24
N SER A 286 -18.74 18.64 7.43
CA SER A 286 -20.07 18.49 6.86
C SER A 286 -20.06 18.47 5.33
N ARG A 287 -19.17 19.25 4.68
CA ARG A 287 -18.95 19.16 3.22
C ARG A 287 -18.38 17.81 2.82
N ALA A 288 -17.34 17.34 3.52
CA ALA A 288 -16.72 16.04 3.26
C ALA A 288 -17.73 14.90 3.44
N HIS A 289 -18.57 14.97 4.47
CA HIS A 289 -19.60 13.98 4.75
C HIS A 289 -20.68 13.94 3.66
N THR A 290 -21.21 15.11 3.25
CA THR A 290 -22.13 15.16 2.11
C THR A 290 -21.46 14.61 0.83
N ALA A 291 -20.20 14.96 0.57
CA ALA A 291 -19.46 14.45 -0.59
C ALA A 291 -19.33 12.92 -0.58
N THR A 292 -19.12 12.32 0.60
CA THR A 292 -19.11 10.86 0.77
C THR A 292 -20.42 10.22 0.31
N HIS A 293 -21.59 10.77 0.69
CA HIS A 293 -22.87 10.25 0.20
C HIS A 293 -23.03 10.40 -1.32
N MET A 294 -22.61 11.54 -1.88
CA MET A 294 -22.67 11.76 -3.33
C MET A 294 -21.78 10.76 -4.09
N VAL A 295 -20.58 10.50 -3.57
CA VAL A 295 -19.63 9.57 -4.16
C VAL A 295 -20.07 8.13 -3.99
N HIS A 296 -20.65 7.76 -2.84
CA HIS A 296 -21.27 6.46 -2.63
C HIS A 296 -22.38 6.21 -3.66
N ARG A 297 -23.30 7.17 -3.83
CA ARG A 297 -24.35 7.09 -4.85
C ARG A 297 -23.77 6.94 -6.26
N ALA A 298 -22.81 7.77 -6.63
CA ALA A 298 -22.18 7.74 -7.95
C ALA A 298 -21.43 6.42 -8.21
N PHE A 299 -20.73 5.86 -7.21
CA PHE A 299 -20.10 4.55 -7.34
C PHE A 299 -21.11 3.44 -7.57
N ARG A 300 -22.25 3.44 -6.87
CA ARG A 300 -23.29 2.43 -7.09
C ARG A 300 -23.88 2.51 -8.50
N GLU A 301 -24.07 3.71 -9.03
CA GLU A 301 -24.57 3.88 -10.39
C GLU A 301 -23.55 3.46 -11.48
N ARG A 302 -22.25 3.54 -11.20
CA ARG A 302 -21.19 3.25 -12.20
C ARG A 302 -20.52 1.88 -12.05
N LEU A 303 -20.37 1.40 -10.83
CA LEU A 303 -19.76 0.11 -10.49
C LEU A 303 -20.81 -0.96 -10.14
N GLY A 304 -22.07 -0.56 -9.94
CA GLY A 304 -23.18 -1.43 -9.59
C GLY A 304 -23.58 -1.36 -8.12
N GLU A 305 -24.79 -1.85 -7.83
CA GLU A 305 -25.45 -1.75 -6.52
C GLU A 305 -24.65 -2.35 -5.36
N THR A 306 -23.70 -3.25 -5.66
CA THR A 306 -22.81 -3.91 -4.68
C THR A 306 -21.68 -3.03 -4.17
N ALA A 307 -21.41 -1.86 -4.77
CA ALA A 307 -20.40 -0.90 -4.31
C ALA A 307 -20.84 -0.16 -3.03
N THR A 308 -21.25 -0.91 -2.02
CA THR A 308 -21.73 -0.42 -0.74
C THR A 308 -20.56 0.00 0.16
N GLN A 309 -20.80 0.94 1.05
CA GLN A 309 -19.81 1.36 2.04
C GLN A 309 -19.32 0.18 2.91
N MET A 310 -17.99 0.01 2.98
CA MET A 310 -17.28 -0.89 3.91
C MET A 310 -16.56 -0.14 5.03
N GLY A 311 -16.35 1.16 4.84
CA GLY A 311 -15.63 2.03 5.76
C GLY A 311 -15.62 3.47 5.22
N SER A 312 -15.59 4.45 6.11
CA SER A 312 -15.50 5.86 5.74
C SER A 312 -14.80 6.65 6.83
N GLU A 313 -14.11 7.72 6.43
CA GLU A 313 -13.65 8.77 7.33
C GLU A 313 -13.90 10.12 6.67
N ASN A 314 -14.61 11.01 7.36
CA ASN A 314 -14.93 12.37 6.95
C ASN A 314 -14.20 13.33 7.87
N SER A 315 -13.23 14.05 7.32
CA SER A 315 -12.38 14.99 8.03
C SER A 315 -12.42 16.36 7.36
N PRO A 316 -11.91 17.43 7.99
CA PRO A 316 -11.89 18.75 7.35
C PRO A 316 -11.18 18.68 6.00
N GLY A 317 -11.87 19.07 4.93
CA GLY A 317 -11.29 19.19 3.59
C GLY A 317 -11.07 17.88 2.84
N ARG A 318 -11.28 16.71 3.46
CA ARG A 318 -11.02 15.41 2.82
C ARG A 318 -11.84 14.27 3.40
N PHE A 319 -12.07 13.25 2.58
CA PHE A 319 -12.66 12.00 3.02
C PHE A 319 -11.97 10.80 2.39
N ARG A 320 -12.18 9.64 3.01
CA ARG A 320 -11.89 8.34 2.40
C ARG A 320 -13.14 7.48 2.40
N PHE A 321 -13.30 6.70 1.36
CA PHE A 321 -14.46 5.83 1.16
C PHE A 321 -14.00 4.45 0.72
N ASP A 322 -14.36 3.44 1.51
CA ASP A 322 -14.03 2.04 1.25
C ASP A 322 -15.24 1.32 0.67
N PHE A 323 -15.03 0.57 -0.39
CA PHE A 323 -16.07 -0.18 -1.09
C PHE A 323 -15.56 -1.54 -1.58
N PRO A 324 -16.43 -2.54 -1.74
CA PRO A 324 -16.02 -3.82 -2.26
C PRO A 324 -15.74 -3.70 -3.75
N SER A 325 -14.52 -4.09 -4.16
CA SER A 325 -14.18 -4.26 -5.56
C SER A 325 -13.09 -5.33 -5.67
N PRO A 326 -13.30 -6.39 -6.48
CA PRO A 326 -12.30 -7.45 -6.65
C PRO A 326 -11.04 -6.94 -7.38
N GLU A 327 -11.20 -5.95 -8.25
CA GLU A 327 -10.15 -5.40 -9.10
C GLU A 327 -10.01 -3.88 -8.93
N ALA A 328 -8.89 -3.35 -9.42
CA ALA A 328 -8.67 -1.90 -9.44
C ALA A 328 -9.73 -1.20 -10.29
N VAL A 329 -10.24 -0.08 -9.79
CA VAL A 329 -11.19 0.71 -10.56
C VAL A 329 -10.42 1.38 -11.69
N SER A 330 -10.90 1.23 -12.92
CA SER A 330 -10.22 1.83 -14.07
C SER A 330 -10.17 3.36 -13.92
N PRO A 331 -9.08 4.01 -14.37
CA PRO A 331 -8.98 5.47 -14.33
C PRO A 331 -10.11 6.20 -15.06
N ALA A 332 -10.68 5.57 -16.10
CA ALA A 332 -11.82 6.13 -16.83
C ALA A 332 -13.09 6.17 -15.96
N VAL A 333 -13.36 5.13 -15.17
CA VAL A 333 -14.51 5.08 -14.28
C VAL A 333 -14.34 6.03 -13.09
N LEU A 334 -13.12 6.12 -12.53
CA LEU A 334 -12.84 7.10 -11.47
C LEU A 334 -13.12 8.53 -11.94
N ARG A 335 -12.65 8.90 -13.14
CA ARG A 335 -12.94 10.21 -13.74
C ARG A 335 -14.42 10.44 -14.00
N ASP A 336 -15.13 9.43 -14.48
CA ASP A 336 -16.58 9.55 -14.72
C ASP A 336 -17.37 9.75 -13.43
N VAL A 337 -17.02 9.04 -12.35
CA VAL A 337 -17.61 9.23 -11.02
C VAL A 337 -17.32 10.63 -10.48
N GLU A 338 -16.05 11.07 -10.52
CA GLU A 338 -15.67 12.40 -10.08
C GLU A 338 -16.41 13.49 -10.88
N GLN A 339 -16.45 13.37 -12.21
CA GLN A 339 -17.15 14.31 -13.08
C GLN A 339 -18.65 14.33 -12.79
N TYR A 340 -19.25 13.17 -12.57
CA TYR A 340 -20.68 13.07 -12.30
C TYR A 340 -21.04 13.73 -10.96
N VAL A 341 -20.26 13.47 -9.91
CA VAL A 341 -20.43 14.14 -8.61
C VAL A 341 -20.31 15.66 -8.78
N ASN A 342 -19.26 16.15 -9.45
CA ASN A 342 -19.07 17.58 -9.67
C ASN A 342 -20.18 18.22 -10.53
N THR A 343 -20.78 17.47 -11.47
CA THR A 343 -21.96 17.91 -12.21
C THR A 343 -23.15 18.11 -11.28
N MET A 344 -23.37 17.17 -10.34
CA MET A 344 -24.44 17.28 -9.33
C MET A 344 -24.22 18.42 -8.31
N LEU A 345 -22.98 18.92 -8.15
CA LEU A 345 -22.73 20.10 -7.33
C LEU A 345 -23.32 21.36 -7.96
N ILE A 346 -23.30 21.46 -9.29
CA ILE A 346 -23.82 22.61 -10.05
C ILE A 346 -25.35 22.71 -9.96
N GLU A 347 -26.03 21.57 -9.85
CA GLU A 347 -27.49 21.50 -9.64
C GLU A 347 -27.93 22.05 -8.27
N ASP A 348 -26.98 22.26 -7.34
CA ASP A 348 -27.20 22.84 -6.01
C ASP A 348 -28.40 22.23 -5.27
N LEU A 349 -28.46 20.90 -5.26
CA LEU A 349 -29.53 20.13 -4.64
C LEU A 349 -29.62 20.43 -3.15
N ALA A 350 -30.85 20.55 -2.64
CA ALA A 350 -31.09 20.69 -1.21
C ALA A 350 -30.69 19.42 -0.47
N VAL A 351 -29.99 19.57 0.66
CA VAL A 351 -29.65 18.46 1.54
C VAL A 351 -30.50 18.58 2.80
N THR A 352 -31.37 17.60 3.01
CA THR A 352 -32.36 17.61 4.10
C THR A 352 -32.18 16.40 5.00
N ALA A 353 -32.64 16.50 6.25
CA ALA A 353 -32.65 15.39 7.19
C ALA A 353 -34.04 15.27 7.82
N SER A 354 -34.58 14.06 7.87
CA SER A 354 -35.89 13.77 8.47
C SER A 354 -35.82 12.55 9.37
N LEU A 355 -36.54 12.59 10.50
CA LEU A 355 -36.80 11.42 11.34
C LEU A 355 -38.05 10.73 10.82
N MET A 356 -37.96 9.42 10.61
CA MET A 356 -39.07 8.60 10.10
C MET A 356 -38.92 7.15 10.55
N SER A 357 -39.95 6.34 10.33
CA SER A 357 -39.88 4.90 10.56
C SER A 357 -38.95 4.22 9.56
N GLN A 358 -38.41 3.05 9.92
CA GLN A 358 -37.61 2.24 9.00
C GLN A 358 -38.39 1.89 7.71
N GLN A 359 -39.70 1.65 7.81
CA GLN A 359 -40.52 1.32 6.65
C GLN A 359 -40.66 2.49 5.68
N GLU A 360 -40.85 3.71 6.19
CA GLU A 360 -40.91 4.92 5.37
C GLU A 360 -39.56 5.17 4.68
N ALA A 361 -38.45 5.00 5.40
CA ALA A 361 -37.11 5.11 4.83
C ALA A 361 -36.90 4.11 3.67
N LEU A 362 -37.26 2.84 3.86
CA LEU A 362 -37.17 1.83 2.80
C LEU A 362 -38.04 2.16 1.59
N ASN A 363 -39.25 2.70 1.81
CA ASN A 363 -40.15 3.10 0.72
C ASN A 363 -39.60 4.27 -0.10
N MET A 364 -38.78 5.13 0.50
CA MET A 364 -38.05 6.20 -0.19
C MET A 364 -36.79 5.71 -0.93
N GLY A 365 -36.50 4.41 -0.87
CA GLY A 365 -35.25 3.86 -1.38
C GLY A 365 -34.03 4.23 -0.54
N ALA A 366 -34.25 4.63 0.73
CA ALA A 366 -33.16 4.97 1.62
C ALA A 366 -32.32 3.73 1.93
N MET A 367 -31.01 3.89 1.81
CA MET A 367 -30.08 2.81 2.10
C MET A 367 -29.76 2.73 3.59
N ALA A 368 -29.82 1.52 4.13
CA ALA A 368 -29.25 1.20 5.44
C ALA A 368 -27.77 0.85 5.28
N LEU A 369 -26.91 1.40 6.14
CA LEU A 369 -25.48 1.04 6.17
C LEU A 369 -25.32 -0.32 6.86
N PHE A 370 -24.41 -1.15 6.34
CA PHE A 370 -24.28 -2.55 6.75
C PHE A 370 -23.73 -2.66 8.18
N GLY A 371 -24.42 -3.39 9.06
CA GLY A 371 -23.92 -3.76 10.40
C GLY A 371 -24.42 -2.92 11.58
N GLU A 372 -25.14 -1.82 11.33
CA GLU A 372 -25.73 -1.01 12.41
C GLU A 372 -27.10 -1.52 12.83
N LYS A 373 -27.34 -1.61 14.15
CA LYS A 373 -28.68 -1.87 14.69
C LYS A 373 -29.42 -0.54 14.82
N TYR A 374 -30.34 -0.29 13.90
CA TYR A 374 -31.20 0.89 13.95
C TYR A 374 -32.35 0.72 14.93
N GLY A 375 -32.72 1.81 15.61
CA GLY A 375 -33.96 1.89 16.40
C GLY A 375 -35.20 1.96 15.50
N ASN A 376 -36.39 2.01 16.11
CA ASN A 376 -37.66 2.06 15.37
C ASN A 376 -37.82 3.33 14.52
N GLU A 377 -37.20 4.44 14.96
CA GLU A 377 -37.06 5.67 14.19
C GLU A 377 -35.61 5.82 13.71
N VAL A 378 -35.46 6.27 12.47
CA VAL A 378 -34.17 6.49 11.80
C VAL A 378 -34.10 7.89 11.23
N ARG A 379 -32.89 8.46 11.23
CA ARG A 379 -32.60 9.73 10.57
C ARG A 379 -32.15 9.45 9.15
N VAL A 380 -32.91 9.94 8.17
CA VAL A 380 -32.59 9.84 6.75
C VAL A 380 -32.10 11.18 6.24
N VAL A 381 -30.92 11.18 5.63
CA VAL A 381 -30.35 12.32 4.93
C VAL A 381 -30.62 12.15 3.44
N SER A 382 -31.16 13.19 2.83
CA SER A 382 -31.52 13.21 1.41
C SER A 382 -30.73 14.29 0.69
N VAL A 383 -30.14 13.95 -0.45
CA VAL A 383 -29.50 14.88 -1.38
C VAL A 383 -30.42 15.03 -2.58
N GLY A 384 -31.31 16.01 -2.52
CA GLY A 384 -32.47 16.08 -3.41
C GLY A 384 -33.25 14.76 -3.44
N ASP A 385 -33.77 14.41 -4.62
CA ASP A 385 -34.37 13.10 -4.90
C ASP A 385 -33.32 12.08 -5.41
N TRP A 386 -32.04 12.44 -5.39
CA TRP A 386 -30.98 11.67 -6.03
C TRP A 386 -30.38 10.61 -5.11
N ALA A 387 -30.19 10.92 -3.83
CA ALA A 387 -29.64 10.00 -2.85
C ALA A 387 -30.38 10.11 -1.50
N HIS A 388 -30.67 8.95 -0.90
CA HIS A 388 -31.29 8.84 0.42
C HIS A 388 -30.53 7.81 1.23
N GLU A 389 -29.98 8.20 2.39
CA GLU A 389 -29.17 7.32 3.23
C GLU A 389 -29.48 7.54 4.71
N LEU A 390 -29.48 6.45 5.49
CA LEU A 390 -29.55 6.54 6.94
C LEU A 390 -28.23 7.10 7.45
N CYS A 391 -28.28 8.27 8.07
CA CYS A 391 -27.07 8.93 8.55
C CYS A 391 -27.35 9.82 9.77
N GLY A 392 -26.57 9.62 10.82
CA GLY A 392 -26.57 10.45 12.02
C GLY A 392 -25.61 11.65 11.94
N GLY A 393 -24.95 11.87 10.81
CA GLY A 393 -23.93 12.90 10.65
C GLY A 393 -24.45 14.32 10.46
N THR A 394 -23.51 15.25 10.49
CA THR A 394 -23.70 16.64 10.07
C THR A 394 -23.45 16.76 8.56
N HIS A 395 -24.26 17.58 7.88
CA HIS A 395 -24.20 17.71 6.43
C HIS A 395 -24.24 19.17 6.00
N ALA A 396 -23.61 19.46 4.86
CA ALA A 396 -23.81 20.73 4.18
C ALA A 396 -25.30 20.86 3.79
N GLN A 397 -25.83 22.08 3.78
CA GLN A 397 -27.26 22.32 3.50
C GLN A 397 -27.63 22.17 2.01
N ARG A 398 -26.64 22.32 1.11
CA ARG A 398 -26.81 22.17 -0.34
C ARG A 398 -25.55 21.62 -0.98
N THR A 399 -25.69 20.95 -2.13
CA THR A 399 -24.53 20.36 -2.83
C THR A 399 -23.58 21.42 -3.38
N GLY A 400 -24.05 22.58 -3.80
CA GLY A 400 -23.18 23.65 -4.31
C GLY A 400 -22.23 24.20 -3.25
N ALA A 401 -22.59 24.07 -1.96
CA ALA A 401 -21.73 24.48 -0.85
C ALA A 401 -20.49 23.58 -0.66
N LEU A 402 -20.41 22.42 -1.32
CA LEU A 402 -19.22 21.56 -1.29
C LEU A 402 -18.08 22.17 -2.10
N GLY A 403 -18.39 22.95 -3.14
CA GLY A 403 -17.41 23.52 -4.05
C GLY A 403 -16.94 22.50 -5.09
N LEU A 404 -15.75 21.93 -4.88
CA LEU A 404 -15.11 20.94 -5.76
C LEU A 404 -14.91 19.63 -5.00
N VAL A 405 -15.14 18.49 -5.65
CA VAL A 405 -14.72 17.17 -5.16
C VAL A 405 -13.60 16.66 -6.07
N TYR A 406 -12.47 16.24 -5.51
CA TYR A 406 -11.29 15.85 -6.29
C TYR A 406 -10.70 14.54 -5.75
N PHE A 407 -10.56 13.52 -6.59
CA PHE A 407 -9.99 12.23 -6.25
C PHE A 407 -8.47 12.31 -6.29
N VAL A 408 -7.84 12.01 -5.14
CA VAL A 408 -6.38 12.00 -5.00
C VAL A 408 -5.81 10.64 -5.37
N GLY A 409 -6.55 9.57 -5.09
CA GLY A 409 -6.07 8.23 -5.34
C GLY A 409 -7.11 7.15 -5.07
N GLU A 410 -6.79 5.98 -5.60
CA GLU A 410 -7.53 4.74 -5.42
C GLU A 410 -6.52 3.63 -5.09
N GLY A 411 -6.78 2.83 -4.05
CA GLY A 411 -5.91 1.73 -3.67
C GLY A 411 -6.60 0.58 -2.94
N SER A 412 -5.96 -0.60 -2.95
CA SER A 412 -6.41 -1.75 -2.17
C SER A 412 -6.08 -1.56 -0.68
N VAL A 413 -7.08 -1.76 0.19
CA VAL A 413 -6.92 -1.75 1.66
C VAL A 413 -7.08 -3.14 2.28
N GLY A 414 -7.36 -4.14 1.46
CA GLY A 414 -7.57 -5.52 1.88
C GLY A 414 -8.12 -6.37 0.75
N ALA A 415 -8.17 -7.69 0.97
CA ALA A 415 -8.64 -8.62 -0.05
C ALA A 415 -10.13 -8.38 -0.39
N GLY A 416 -10.38 -7.81 -1.58
CA GLY A 416 -11.71 -7.49 -2.10
C GLY A 416 -12.26 -6.13 -1.68
N VAL A 417 -11.45 -5.28 -1.03
CA VAL A 417 -11.86 -3.95 -0.56
C VAL A 417 -10.90 -2.89 -1.07
N ARG A 418 -11.46 -1.82 -1.63
CA ARG A 418 -10.73 -0.71 -2.24
C ARG A 418 -11.16 0.59 -1.62
N ARG A 419 -10.25 1.56 -1.61
CA ARG A 419 -10.41 2.87 -1.02
C ARG A 419 -10.22 3.93 -2.08
N VAL A 420 -11.13 4.89 -2.13
CA VAL A 420 -10.88 6.18 -2.76
C VAL A 420 -10.61 7.22 -1.69
N GLU A 421 -9.57 8.02 -1.91
CA GLU A 421 -9.25 9.21 -1.13
C GLU A 421 -9.55 10.44 -1.97
N ALA A 422 -10.22 11.42 -1.36
CA ALA A 422 -10.65 12.60 -2.07
C ALA A 422 -10.59 13.86 -1.19
N LEU A 423 -10.43 15.00 -1.84
CA LEU A 423 -10.46 16.33 -1.25
C LEU A 423 -11.79 17.01 -1.60
N VAL A 424 -12.24 17.93 -0.74
CA VAL A 424 -13.49 18.67 -0.92
C VAL A 424 -13.31 20.15 -0.60
N GLY A 425 -13.88 21.01 -1.44
CA GLY A 425 -13.91 22.46 -1.21
C GLY A 425 -12.56 23.12 -1.42
N ALA A 426 -12.14 23.93 -0.44
CA ALA A 426 -10.91 24.73 -0.53
C ALA A 426 -9.67 23.85 -0.72
N ASP A 427 -9.58 22.74 0.02
CA ASP A 427 -8.45 21.80 -0.07
C ASP A 427 -8.36 21.15 -1.46
N ALA A 428 -9.49 20.82 -2.08
CA ALA A 428 -9.55 20.31 -3.45
C ALA A 428 -9.07 21.36 -4.46
N TYR A 429 -9.52 22.60 -4.30
CA TYR A 429 -9.10 23.71 -5.16
C TYR A 429 -7.60 23.98 -5.02
N GLU A 430 -7.08 24.04 -3.79
CA GLU A 430 -5.66 24.29 -3.53
C GLU A 430 -4.79 23.18 -4.15
N PHE A 431 -5.21 21.92 -4.02
CA PHE A 431 -4.53 20.80 -4.67
C PHE A 431 -4.50 20.96 -6.20
N ALA A 432 -5.64 21.20 -6.84
CA ALA A 432 -5.72 21.39 -8.29
C ALA A 432 -4.93 22.61 -8.77
N ALA A 433 -4.96 23.71 -8.02
CA ALA A 433 -4.18 24.91 -8.31
C ALA A 433 -2.67 24.65 -8.24
N ASN A 434 -2.22 23.88 -7.25
CA ASN A 434 -0.83 23.46 -7.13
C ASN A 434 -0.38 22.56 -8.30
N GLU A 435 -1.24 21.64 -8.75
CA GLU A 435 -0.97 20.83 -9.95
C GLU A 435 -0.89 21.70 -11.21
N HIS A 436 -1.77 22.70 -11.36
CA HIS A 436 -1.71 23.64 -12.46
C HIS A 436 -0.39 24.42 -12.48
N VAL A 437 0.09 24.89 -11.33
CA VAL A 437 1.40 25.56 -11.21
C VAL A 437 2.54 24.61 -11.58
N LEU A 438 2.48 23.34 -11.17
CA LEU A 438 3.49 22.34 -11.53
C LEU A 438 3.54 22.11 -13.04
N VAL A 439 2.38 21.94 -13.68
CA VAL A 439 2.28 21.81 -15.15
C VAL A 439 2.80 23.08 -15.84
N GLY A 440 2.49 24.27 -15.32
CA GLY A 440 3.02 25.55 -15.80
C GLY A 440 4.56 25.64 -15.75
N LYS A 441 5.17 25.12 -14.68
CA LYS A 441 6.64 25.03 -14.57
C LYS A 441 7.23 24.07 -15.61
N LEU A 442 6.64 22.88 -15.78
CA LEU A 442 7.12 21.87 -16.71
C LEU A 442 7.01 22.32 -18.18
N THR A 443 5.88 22.92 -18.54
CA THR A 443 5.66 23.51 -19.87
C THR A 443 6.66 24.64 -20.17
N SER A 444 6.97 25.48 -19.19
CA SER A 444 8.01 26.52 -19.31
C SER A 444 9.41 25.94 -19.50
N MET A 445 9.77 24.88 -18.76
CA MET A 445 11.06 24.21 -18.87
C MET A 445 11.24 23.51 -20.22
N LEU A 446 10.21 22.80 -20.68
CA LEU A 446 10.25 22.01 -21.93
C LEU A 446 9.86 22.82 -23.17
N LYS A 447 9.38 24.06 -22.97
CA LYS A 447 8.95 25.01 -24.01
C LYS A 447 7.88 24.43 -24.93
N VAL A 448 6.88 23.79 -24.35
CA VAL A 448 5.73 23.20 -25.06
C VAL A 448 4.43 23.50 -24.30
N PRO A 449 3.28 23.59 -24.97
CA PRO A 449 1.98 23.67 -24.30
C PRO A 449 1.67 22.38 -23.52
N ALA A 450 0.72 22.46 -22.58
CA ALA A 450 0.42 21.38 -21.64
C ALA A 450 -0.09 20.10 -22.30
N ASP A 451 -0.84 20.23 -23.40
CA ASP A 451 -1.37 19.12 -24.21
C ASP A 451 -0.26 18.33 -24.94
N GLN A 452 0.91 18.93 -25.14
CA GLN A 452 2.08 18.30 -25.78
C GLN A 452 3.15 17.89 -24.76
N LEU A 453 2.91 18.09 -23.47
CA LEU A 453 3.91 17.92 -22.43
C LEU A 453 4.40 16.46 -22.33
N ALA A 454 3.48 15.49 -22.39
CA ALA A 454 3.79 14.08 -22.30
C ALA A 454 4.67 13.61 -23.46
N ASP A 455 4.26 13.91 -24.70
CA ASP A 455 5.01 13.57 -25.91
C ASP A 455 6.41 14.23 -25.93
N ARG A 456 6.49 15.48 -25.46
CA ARG A 456 7.78 16.19 -25.34
C ARG A 456 8.70 15.53 -24.32
N LEU A 457 8.15 15.07 -23.20
CA LEU A 457 8.93 14.38 -22.16
C LEU A 457 9.42 13.03 -22.67
N GLU A 458 8.55 12.24 -23.31
CA GLU A 458 8.91 10.93 -23.87
C GLU A 458 9.99 11.05 -24.96
N SER A 459 9.83 12.01 -25.88
CA SER A 459 10.83 12.29 -26.91
C SER A 459 12.16 12.77 -26.34
N THR A 460 12.13 13.59 -25.27
CA THR A 460 13.36 14.05 -24.59
C THR A 460 14.08 12.90 -23.89
N ILE A 461 13.35 12.01 -23.20
CA ILE A 461 13.93 10.82 -22.57
C ILE A 461 14.52 9.87 -23.62
N SER A 462 13.83 9.69 -24.75
CA SER A 462 14.30 8.85 -25.85
C SER A 462 15.57 9.42 -26.49
N ALA A 463 15.60 10.73 -26.73
CA ALA A 463 16.78 11.44 -27.25
C ALA A 463 17.96 11.36 -26.27
N LEU A 464 17.72 11.47 -24.96
CA LEU A 464 18.75 11.32 -23.94
C LEU A 464 19.40 9.94 -23.99
N LYS A 465 18.58 8.87 -24.02
CA LYS A 465 19.09 7.49 -24.14
C LYS A 465 19.87 7.27 -25.44
N ALA A 466 19.43 7.86 -26.56
CA ALA A 466 20.13 7.78 -27.83
C ALA A 466 21.50 8.50 -27.78
N ALA A 467 21.53 9.71 -27.22
CA ALA A 467 22.76 10.49 -27.05
C ALA A 467 23.75 9.76 -26.11
N GLU A 468 23.29 9.18 -25.01
CA GLU A 468 24.13 8.36 -24.12
C GLU A 468 24.76 7.17 -24.85
N LYS A 469 23.99 6.50 -25.72
CA LYS A 469 24.51 5.40 -26.54
C LYS A 469 25.53 5.88 -27.57
N GLU A 470 25.27 7.00 -28.25
CA GLU A 470 26.23 7.59 -29.19
C GLU A 470 27.52 8.05 -28.51
N ILE A 471 27.43 8.62 -27.31
CA ILE A 471 28.60 9.00 -26.51
C ILE A 471 29.42 7.78 -26.14
N ALA A 472 28.77 6.69 -25.70
CA ALA A 472 29.46 5.45 -25.36
C ALA A 472 30.18 4.85 -26.58
N GLU A 473 29.51 4.79 -27.74
CA GLU A 473 30.11 4.29 -28.97
C GLU A 473 31.23 5.20 -29.49
N GLY A 474 31.06 6.52 -29.43
CA GLY A 474 32.09 7.48 -29.81
C GLY A 474 33.35 7.35 -28.94
N LYS A 475 33.19 7.18 -27.63
CA LYS A 475 34.32 6.90 -26.71
C LYS A 475 35.01 5.58 -27.06
N ARG A 476 34.24 4.53 -27.36
CA ARG A 476 34.76 3.22 -27.76
C ARG A 476 35.58 3.32 -29.06
N LEU A 477 35.05 3.98 -30.08
CA LEU A 477 35.75 4.20 -31.35
C LEU A 477 37.01 5.05 -31.18
N ALA A 478 36.96 6.11 -30.37
CA ALA A 478 38.13 6.94 -30.08
C ALA A 478 39.24 6.16 -29.38
N LEU A 479 38.88 5.25 -28.46
CA LEU A 479 39.83 4.37 -27.78
C LEU A 479 40.47 3.38 -28.77
N LEU A 480 39.68 2.74 -29.63
CA LEU A 480 40.17 1.78 -30.61
C LEU A 480 41.03 2.42 -31.72
N ASN A 481 40.68 3.61 -32.20
CA ASN A 481 41.45 4.33 -33.22
C ASN A 481 42.82 4.81 -32.69
N ASN A 482 42.94 5.04 -31.39
CA ASN A 482 44.18 5.43 -30.75
C ASN A 482 44.91 4.25 -30.07
N ALA A 483 44.45 3.01 -30.29
CA ALA A 483 44.97 1.82 -29.62
C ALA A 483 46.50 1.70 -29.78
N ASP A 484 47.03 1.96 -30.96
CA ASP A 484 48.47 1.87 -31.22
C ASP A 484 49.30 2.85 -30.37
N SER A 485 48.79 4.07 -30.16
CA SER A 485 49.43 5.06 -29.30
C SER A 485 49.30 4.75 -27.80
N ILE A 486 48.22 4.07 -27.40
CA ILE A 486 47.93 3.69 -26.02
C ILE A 486 48.74 2.45 -25.62
N VAL A 487 48.84 1.48 -26.52
CA VAL A 487 49.45 0.17 -26.28
C VAL A 487 50.97 0.24 -26.44
N GLY A 488 51.47 1.01 -27.41
CA GLY A 488 52.89 1.08 -27.72
C GLY A 488 53.46 -0.19 -28.38
N GLU A 489 54.78 -0.32 -28.33
CA GLU A 489 55.53 -1.45 -28.92
C GLU A 489 55.79 -2.56 -27.89
N PRO A 490 55.90 -3.83 -28.31
CA PRO A 490 56.17 -4.94 -27.39
C PRO A 490 57.62 -4.93 -26.89
N ALA A 491 57.82 -5.46 -25.68
CA ALA A 491 59.13 -5.86 -25.18
C ALA A 491 59.29 -7.38 -25.28
N ARG A 492 60.44 -7.83 -25.81
CA ARG A 492 60.78 -9.26 -25.94
C ARG A 492 61.20 -9.83 -24.58
N HIS A 493 60.51 -10.88 -24.14
CA HIS A 493 60.80 -11.64 -22.92
C HIS A 493 60.89 -13.12 -23.27
N GLY A 494 62.12 -13.66 -23.31
CA GLY A 494 62.36 -15.02 -23.81
C GLY A 494 61.91 -15.17 -25.27
N SER A 495 61.01 -16.12 -25.52
CA SER A 495 60.41 -16.34 -26.86
C SER A 495 59.13 -15.52 -27.10
N CYS A 496 58.67 -14.76 -26.12
CA CYS A 496 57.39 -14.04 -26.11
C CYS A 496 57.56 -12.53 -26.33
N ASP A 497 56.68 -11.94 -27.13
CA ASP A 497 56.47 -10.50 -27.21
C ASP A 497 55.38 -10.08 -26.20
N LEU A 498 55.72 -9.23 -25.22
CA LEU A 498 54.81 -8.73 -24.20
C LEU A 498 54.48 -7.25 -24.44
N TRP A 499 53.20 -6.93 -24.50
CA TRP A 499 52.68 -5.57 -24.42
C TRP A 499 52.17 -5.29 -23.01
N VAL A 500 52.62 -4.20 -22.41
CA VAL A 500 52.12 -3.70 -21.13
C VAL A 500 51.57 -2.30 -21.34
N PHE A 501 50.29 -2.08 -21.03
CA PHE A 501 49.66 -0.78 -21.24
C PHE A 501 48.61 -0.45 -20.18
N GLY A 502 48.45 0.86 -19.93
CA GLY A 502 47.37 1.42 -19.13
C GLY A 502 46.32 2.04 -20.04
N ALA A 503 45.04 1.70 -19.89
CA ALA A 503 44.02 2.40 -20.65
C ALA A 503 43.81 3.83 -20.10
N PRO A 504 43.43 4.80 -20.94
CA PRO A 504 43.26 6.20 -20.53
C PRO A 504 42.26 6.38 -19.38
N ASP A 505 42.40 7.49 -18.64
CA ASP A 505 41.48 7.88 -17.58
C ASP A 505 40.02 7.91 -18.07
N GLY A 506 39.12 7.31 -17.29
CA GLY A 506 37.70 7.16 -17.64
C GLY A 506 37.38 5.95 -18.52
N SER A 507 38.36 5.11 -18.84
CA SER A 507 38.14 3.78 -19.43
C SER A 507 37.55 2.80 -18.41
N ASP A 508 36.78 1.84 -18.89
CA ASP A 508 36.22 0.76 -18.07
C ASP A 508 36.84 -0.61 -18.41
N ALA A 509 36.44 -1.63 -17.66
CA ALA A 509 36.93 -3.00 -17.87
C ALA A 509 36.55 -3.58 -19.25
N SER A 510 35.47 -3.09 -19.88
CA SER A 510 35.07 -3.51 -21.23
C SER A 510 36.03 -2.96 -22.27
N SER A 511 36.32 -1.66 -22.18
CA SER A 511 37.29 -0.96 -23.05
C SER A 511 38.68 -1.60 -22.94
N LEU A 512 39.10 -1.94 -21.73
CA LEU A 512 40.38 -2.62 -21.48
C LEU A 512 40.46 -4.01 -22.14
N ARG A 513 39.36 -4.76 -22.09
CA ARG A 513 39.25 -6.06 -22.77
C ARG A 513 39.38 -5.91 -24.28
N GLU A 514 38.67 -4.95 -24.87
CA GLU A 514 38.70 -4.69 -26.30
C GLU A 514 40.12 -4.33 -26.78
N LEU A 515 40.83 -3.45 -26.05
CA LEU A 515 42.23 -3.13 -26.36
C LEU A 515 43.12 -4.38 -26.32
N ALA A 516 43.09 -5.16 -25.23
CA ALA A 516 43.93 -6.35 -25.09
C ALA A 516 43.69 -7.38 -26.22
N GLN A 517 42.44 -7.55 -26.64
CA GLN A 517 42.10 -8.41 -27.77
C GLN A 517 42.60 -7.87 -29.11
N GLN A 518 42.53 -6.55 -29.32
CA GLN A 518 43.05 -5.91 -30.52
C GLN A 518 44.58 -6.07 -30.63
N VAL A 519 45.31 -5.94 -29.52
CA VAL A 519 46.76 -6.19 -29.47
C VAL A 519 47.09 -7.59 -29.93
N ILE A 520 46.45 -8.60 -29.32
CA ILE A 520 46.66 -10.00 -29.67
C ILE A 520 46.25 -10.31 -31.12
N SER A 521 45.14 -9.75 -31.60
CA SER A 521 44.71 -9.91 -32.99
C SER A 521 45.70 -9.31 -33.98
N ARG A 522 46.32 -8.16 -33.65
CA ARG A 522 47.29 -7.49 -34.51
C ARG A 522 48.65 -8.18 -34.52
N ALA A 523 49.10 -8.69 -33.37
CA ALA A 523 50.32 -9.48 -33.26
C ALA A 523 50.25 -10.77 -34.11
N GLY A 524 49.04 -11.27 -34.38
CA GLY A 524 48.83 -12.47 -35.16
C GLY A 524 49.35 -13.71 -34.44
N ASN A 525 49.69 -14.76 -35.20
CA ASN A 525 50.11 -16.06 -34.66
C ASN A 525 51.52 -16.49 -35.14
N SER A 526 52.32 -15.57 -35.69
CA SER A 526 53.68 -15.84 -36.17
C SER A 526 54.72 -15.94 -35.06
N SER A 527 54.48 -15.33 -33.90
CA SER A 527 55.28 -15.43 -32.68
C SER A 527 54.35 -15.57 -31.47
N VAL A 528 54.88 -15.92 -30.29
CA VAL A 528 54.12 -15.91 -29.04
C VAL A 528 53.89 -14.46 -28.59
N ALA A 529 52.64 -14.08 -28.36
CA ALA A 529 52.25 -12.72 -27.98
C ALA A 529 51.37 -12.72 -26.73
N VAL A 530 51.66 -11.81 -25.80
CA VAL A 530 50.91 -11.58 -24.57
C VAL A 530 50.62 -10.09 -24.42
N ALA A 531 49.39 -9.76 -24.06
CA ALA A 531 48.97 -8.39 -23.77
C ALA A 531 48.52 -8.31 -22.31
N PHE A 532 49.16 -7.46 -21.52
CA PHE A 532 48.79 -7.13 -20.15
C PHE A 532 48.29 -5.68 -20.08
N GLY A 533 46.97 -5.52 -20.00
CA GLY A 533 46.32 -4.23 -19.88
C GLY A 533 45.88 -3.94 -18.45
N THR A 534 45.96 -2.69 -18.02
CA THR A 534 45.42 -2.23 -16.72
C THR A 534 44.58 -0.95 -16.83
N VAL A 535 43.64 -0.76 -15.89
CA VAL A 535 42.89 0.48 -15.66
C VAL A 535 42.92 0.78 -14.18
N VAL A 536 43.30 2.00 -13.80
CA VAL A 536 43.33 2.46 -12.41
C VAL A 536 42.16 3.38 -12.14
N THR A 537 41.45 3.18 -11.03
CA THR A 537 40.36 4.06 -10.59
C THR A 537 40.45 4.23 -9.07
N GLY A 538 41.11 5.31 -8.66
CA GLY A 538 41.53 5.49 -7.26
C GLY A 538 42.52 4.39 -6.86
N ASP A 539 42.25 3.70 -5.76
CA ASP A 539 43.10 2.60 -5.28
C ASP A 539 42.82 1.26 -6.00
N LYS A 540 41.74 1.18 -6.78
CA LYS A 540 41.36 -0.05 -7.49
C LYS A 540 42.05 -0.16 -8.84
N VAL A 541 42.42 -1.38 -9.21
CA VAL A 541 42.99 -1.70 -10.52
C VAL A 541 42.15 -2.80 -11.16
N SER A 542 41.72 -2.60 -12.40
CA SER A 542 41.25 -3.69 -13.26
C SER A 542 42.39 -4.14 -14.16
N ALA A 543 42.56 -5.44 -14.32
CA ALA A 543 43.64 -6.06 -15.07
C ALA A 543 43.08 -7.08 -16.07
N VAL A 544 43.65 -7.12 -17.26
CA VAL A 544 43.35 -8.09 -18.31
C VAL A 544 44.65 -8.66 -18.85
N ILE A 545 44.72 -9.98 -19.01
CA ILE A 545 45.77 -10.64 -19.78
C ILE A 545 45.13 -11.40 -20.94
N ALA A 546 45.65 -11.19 -22.14
CA ALA A 546 45.29 -11.94 -23.34
C ALA A 546 46.55 -12.60 -23.91
N VAL A 547 46.40 -13.82 -24.43
CA VAL A 547 47.48 -14.61 -25.03
C VAL A 547 47.01 -15.10 -26.39
N ASN A 548 47.86 -14.97 -27.42
CA ASN A 548 47.52 -15.46 -28.76
C ASN A 548 47.55 -17.01 -28.83
N ASP A 549 46.95 -17.61 -29.87
CA ASP A 549 46.86 -19.06 -29.97
C ASP A 549 48.24 -19.74 -30.05
N ALA A 550 49.25 -19.06 -30.62
CA ALA A 550 50.63 -19.53 -30.63
C ALA A 550 51.20 -19.65 -29.21
N GLY A 551 50.94 -18.66 -28.34
CA GLY A 551 51.31 -18.69 -26.93
C GLY A 551 50.61 -19.79 -26.16
N VAL A 552 49.30 -19.95 -26.37
CA VAL A 552 48.55 -21.04 -25.73
C VAL A 552 49.09 -22.41 -26.13
N ARG A 553 49.42 -22.62 -27.42
CA ARG A 553 50.07 -23.86 -27.89
C ARG A 553 51.48 -24.06 -27.32
N ALA A 554 52.20 -22.97 -27.05
CA ALA A 554 53.51 -23.00 -26.41
C ALA A 554 53.44 -23.15 -24.87
N GLY A 555 52.23 -23.25 -24.30
CA GLY A 555 52.02 -23.50 -22.87
C GLY A 555 51.82 -22.25 -22.01
N TYR A 556 51.78 -21.06 -22.60
CA TYR A 556 51.47 -19.83 -21.88
C TYR A 556 49.97 -19.77 -21.56
N SER A 557 49.62 -19.42 -20.33
CA SER A 557 48.22 -19.31 -19.86
C SER A 557 47.94 -17.92 -19.30
N ALA A 558 46.99 -17.21 -19.91
CA ALA A 558 46.49 -15.92 -19.43
C ALA A 558 45.98 -16.00 -17.99
N GLN A 559 45.32 -17.11 -17.63
CA GLN A 559 44.81 -17.34 -16.28
C GLN A 559 45.94 -17.45 -15.25
N HIS A 560 47.02 -18.15 -15.60
CA HIS A 560 48.18 -18.27 -14.72
C HIS A 560 48.89 -16.93 -14.54
N LEU A 561 49.22 -16.26 -15.65
CA LEU A 561 49.89 -14.96 -15.63
C LEU A 561 49.08 -13.90 -14.87
N LEU A 562 47.75 -13.88 -15.06
CA LEU A 562 46.90 -12.92 -14.37
C LEU A 562 46.86 -13.20 -12.87
N ARG A 563 46.88 -14.48 -12.45
CA ARG A 563 46.90 -14.83 -11.02
C ARG A 563 48.17 -14.31 -10.33
N LEU A 564 49.31 -14.35 -11.02
CA LEU A 564 50.57 -13.77 -10.51
C LEU A 564 50.46 -12.25 -10.38
N ALA A 565 49.96 -11.57 -11.42
CA ALA A 565 49.74 -10.12 -11.36
C ALA A 565 48.77 -9.71 -10.24
N LEU A 566 47.65 -10.43 -10.10
CA LEU A 566 46.63 -10.12 -9.11
C LEU A 566 47.06 -10.43 -7.68
N HIS A 567 48.00 -11.37 -7.47
CA HIS A 567 48.60 -11.58 -6.14
C HIS A 567 49.27 -10.31 -5.63
N GLU A 568 50.03 -9.62 -6.49
CA GLU A 568 50.69 -8.36 -6.13
C GLU A 568 49.69 -7.20 -5.95
N LEU A 569 48.59 -7.21 -6.73
CA LEU A 569 47.58 -6.15 -6.69
C LEU A 569 46.52 -6.32 -5.58
N ASP A 570 46.69 -7.28 -4.67
CA ASP A 570 45.67 -7.68 -3.67
C ASP A 570 44.30 -8.00 -4.32
N GLY A 571 44.34 -8.73 -5.44
CA GLY A 571 43.22 -8.90 -6.35
C GLY A 571 42.75 -10.33 -6.55
N LYS A 572 41.57 -10.43 -7.20
CA LYS A 572 40.97 -11.70 -7.62
C LYS A 572 40.45 -11.59 -9.05
N GLY A 573 40.51 -12.71 -9.76
CA GLY A 573 40.18 -12.77 -11.18
C GLY A 573 40.11 -14.19 -11.69
N GLY A 574 39.73 -14.34 -12.94
CA GLY A 574 39.55 -15.62 -13.58
C GLY A 574 39.47 -15.49 -15.10
N GLY A 575 39.58 -16.63 -15.79
CA GLY A 575 39.62 -16.68 -17.24
C GLY A 575 40.02 -18.04 -17.77
N LYS A 576 40.23 -18.08 -19.08
CA LYS A 576 40.76 -19.22 -19.83
C LYS A 576 42.22 -18.98 -20.18
N ASP A 577 42.87 -19.95 -20.80
CA ASP A 577 44.28 -19.84 -21.17
C ASP A 577 44.58 -18.75 -22.20
N ASN A 578 43.62 -18.41 -23.07
CA ASN A 578 43.78 -17.35 -24.06
C ASN A 578 43.37 -15.95 -23.54
N PHE A 579 42.60 -15.88 -22.46
CA PHE A 579 42.09 -14.61 -21.95
C PHE A 579 41.66 -14.71 -20.49
N ALA A 580 42.13 -13.79 -19.65
CA ALA A 580 41.72 -13.68 -18.26
C ALA A 580 41.58 -12.21 -17.82
N GLN A 581 40.72 -11.98 -16.83
CA GLN A 581 40.51 -10.65 -16.26
C GLN A 581 40.26 -10.70 -14.75
N GLY A 582 40.56 -9.61 -14.06
CA GLY A 582 40.31 -9.47 -12.63
C GLY A 582 40.47 -8.05 -12.14
N ALA A 583 40.32 -7.87 -10.83
CA ALA A 583 40.50 -6.60 -10.19
C ALA A 583 41.22 -6.74 -8.84
N GLY A 584 41.98 -5.72 -8.47
CA GLY A 584 42.69 -5.59 -7.20
C GLY A 584 42.47 -4.22 -6.56
N THR A 585 42.97 -4.07 -5.33
CA THR A 585 42.78 -2.86 -4.50
C THR A 585 44.09 -2.17 -4.16
N ASN A 586 45.21 -2.59 -4.76
CA ASN A 586 46.53 -2.02 -4.50
C ASN A 586 47.17 -1.52 -5.81
N SER A 587 46.77 -0.32 -6.25
CA SER A 587 47.33 0.29 -7.47
C SER A 587 48.81 0.63 -7.37
N ALA A 588 49.33 0.85 -6.16
CA ALA A 588 50.77 1.11 -5.95
C ALA A 588 51.66 -0.09 -6.33
N ALA A 589 51.11 -1.31 -6.33
CA ALA A 589 51.84 -2.54 -6.66
C ALA A 589 51.87 -2.88 -8.16
N LEU A 590 51.39 -1.98 -9.05
CA LEU A 590 51.38 -2.20 -10.51
C LEU A 590 52.74 -2.59 -11.09
N ALA A 591 53.82 -1.93 -10.66
CA ALA A 591 55.17 -2.25 -11.13
C ALA A 591 55.60 -3.67 -10.72
N ALA A 592 55.25 -4.10 -9.51
CA ALA A 592 55.52 -5.46 -9.04
C ALA A 592 54.68 -6.50 -9.81
N ALA A 593 53.41 -6.19 -10.08
CA ALA A 593 52.53 -7.04 -10.87
C ALA A 593 53.05 -7.27 -12.29
N VAL A 594 53.56 -6.22 -12.95
CA VAL A 594 54.20 -6.31 -14.27
C VAL A 594 55.47 -7.17 -14.21
N ALA A 595 56.35 -6.92 -13.23
CA ALA A 595 57.58 -7.68 -13.07
C ALA A 595 57.32 -9.19 -12.82
N SER A 596 56.28 -9.54 -12.08
CA SER A 596 55.88 -10.94 -11.86
C SER A 596 55.42 -11.63 -13.14
N VAL A 597 54.73 -10.91 -14.03
CA VAL A 597 54.34 -11.43 -15.35
C VAL A 597 55.59 -11.59 -16.23
N GLU A 598 56.46 -10.59 -16.30
CA GLU A 598 57.71 -10.63 -17.08
C GLU A 598 58.60 -11.81 -16.65
N ALA A 599 58.79 -12.01 -15.34
CA ALA A 599 59.57 -13.12 -14.80
C ALA A 599 58.98 -14.49 -15.18
N ALA A 600 57.66 -14.63 -15.15
CA ALA A 600 56.98 -15.85 -15.55
C ALA A 600 57.15 -16.15 -17.06
N LEU A 601 57.19 -15.11 -17.90
CA LEU A 601 57.41 -15.28 -19.35
C LEU A 601 58.84 -15.73 -19.69
N VAL A 602 59.84 -15.30 -18.92
CA VAL A 602 61.24 -15.69 -19.12
C VAL A 602 61.55 -17.09 -18.58
N ALA A 603 60.86 -17.51 -17.53
CA ALA A 603 61.05 -18.83 -16.91
C ALA A 603 60.44 -20.00 -17.71
N GLN A 604 59.53 -19.69 -18.63
CA GLN A 604 58.83 -20.62 -19.51
C GLN A 604 59.63 -20.85 -20.80
#